data_AF-A0A135VRZ1-F1
#
_entry.id   AF-A0A135VRZ1-F1
#
_cell.length_a   1.000
_cell.length_b   1.000
_cell.length_c   1.000
_cell.angle_alpha   90.00
_cell.angle_beta   90.00
_cell.angle_gamma   90.00
#
_symmetry.space_group_name_H-M   'P 1'
#
loop_
_entity.id
_entity.type
_entity.pdbx_description
1 polymer ?
#
loop_
_entity_poly.entity_id
_entity_poly.type
_entity_poly.pdbx_seq_one_letter_code
_entity_poly.pdbx_strand_id
1 'polypeptide(L)'
;MEVSEPFCCKMLRNKDVMDSTSKKIGRIGDFTFLFDGELTFSHFMMTGSRWEELLEALKLRPDHDAVFSSTIIKKVDTHIHLNTTANSLMTAEERAQVSEDEIRFSELEALDIIDKDNAKVGRAIDVDFDVDGRVSIIVGGGFIEEKLEAIGVKEDVDIIVPSDVIASIEDTIRLSVSKDELDTTLDGVLRERAMEIRNAREAATTHNKPTRERVYAFWPYSSK
;
A
#
# COMPACT_ATOMS: atom_id res chain seq x y z
N MET A 1 -7.13 8.07 -11.83
CA MET A 1 -6.97 6.66 -12.23
C MET A 1 -8.30 5.99 -11.99
N GLU A 2 -8.94 5.43 -13.02
CA GLU A 2 -10.14 4.60 -12.81
C GLU A 2 -9.67 3.20 -12.40
N VAL A 3 -9.91 2.86 -11.13
CA VAL A 3 -9.52 1.59 -10.54
C VAL A 3 -10.75 0.70 -10.58
N SER A 4 -10.73 -0.32 -11.46
CA SER A 4 -11.86 -1.25 -11.59
C SER A 4 -11.91 -2.28 -10.47
N GLU A 5 -10.76 -2.57 -9.86
CA GLU A 5 -10.60 -3.52 -8.77
C GLU A 5 -9.59 -2.97 -7.77
N PRO A 6 -9.84 -3.10 -6.48
CA PRO A 6 -8.87 -2.68 -5.48
C PRO A 6 -7.52 -3.40 -5.62
N PHE A 7 -6.43 -2.73 -5.28
CA PHE A 7 -5.07 -3.30 -5.37
C PHE A 7 -4.17 -2.75 -4.26
N CYS A 8 -3.01 -3.38 -4.05
CA CYS A 8 -2.02 -2.89 -3.10
C CYS A 8 -0.67 -2.57 -3.76
N CYS A 9 0.17 -1.79 -3.08
CA CYS A 9 1.51 -1.41 -3.57
C CYS A 9 2.35 -2.63 -3.95
N LYS A 10 2.36 -3.71 -3.13
CA LYS A 10 3.12 -4.93 -3.47
C LYS A 10 2.71 -5.59 -4.77
N MET A 11 1.43 -5.50 -5.16
CA MET A 11 0.96 -6.04 -6.45
C MET A 11 1.50 -5.26 -7.64
N LEU A 12 1.75 -3.95 -7.46
CA LEU A 12 2.28 -3.09 -8.51
C LEU A 12 3.81 -3.06 -8.55
N ARG A 13 4.47 -3.32 -7.41
CA ARG A 13 5.94 -3.36 -7.32
C ARG A 13 6.50 -4.37 -8.31
N ASN A 14 7.59 -4.00 -8.99
CA ASN A 14 8.24 -4.75 -10.06
C ASN A 14 7.42 -4.97 -11.34
N LYS A 15 6.20 -4.41 -11.48
CA LYS A 15 5.52 -4.42 -12.79
C LYS A 15 6.30 -3.56 -13.77
N ASP A 16 6.39 -4.05 -15.01
CA ASP A 16 7.02 -3.27 -16.08
C ASP A 16 6.15 -2.07 -16.44
N VAL A 17 6.81 -0.96 -16.73
CA VAL A 17 6.19 0.27 -17.18
C VAL A 17 6.47 0.44 -18.68
N MET A 18 5.40 0.64 -19.43
CA MET A 18 5.39 0.82 -20.88
C MET A 18 4.97 2.25 -21.21
N ASP A 19 5.67 2.90 -22.13
CA ASP A 19 5.29 4.23 -22.60
C ASP A 19 4.14 4.20 -23.62
N SER A 20 3.74 5.36 -24.12
CA SER A 20 2.67 5.49 -25.12
C SER A 20 2.97 4.81 -26.46
N THR A 21 4.23 4.45 -26.73
CA THR A 21 4.66 3.68 -27.91
C THR A 21 4.73 2.18 -27.65
N SER A 22 4.30 1.74 -26.46
CA SER A 22 4.41 0.35 -25.97
C SER A 22 5.87 -0.12 -25.81
N LYS A 23 6.81 0.80 -25.62
CA LYS A 23 8.19 0.47 -25.30
C LYS A 23 8.34 0.34 -23.78
N LYS A 24 9.02 -0.72 -23.32
CA LYS A 24 9.41 -0.85 -21.91
C LYS A 24 10.42 0.24 -21.55
N ILE A 25 10.10 1.00 -20.51
CA ILE A 25 10.91 2.12 -20.04
C ILE A 25 11.45 1.91 -18.61
N GLY A 26 10.94 0.91 -17.89
CA GLY A 26 11.45 0.55 -16.57
C GLY A 26 10.48 -0.39 -15.86
N ARG A 27 10.54 -0.36 -14.53
CA ARG A 27 9.64 -1.09 -13.63
C ARG A 27 9.30 -0.22 -12.41
N ILE A 28 8.20 -0.50 -11.74
CA ILE A 28 7.89 0.17 -10.46
C ILE A 28 8.85 -0.31 -9.38
N GLY A 29 9.63 0.61 -8.82
CA GLY A 29 10.46 0.34 -7.65
C GLY A 29 9.75 0.71 -6.35
N ASP A 30 9.18 1.91 -6.32
CA ASP A 30 8.57 2.47 -5.11
C ASP A 30 7.41 3.42 -5.39
N PHE A 31 6.82 3.93 -4.32
CA PHE A 31 5.69 4.87 -4.35
C PHE A 31 5.95 5.97 -3.34
N THR A 32 5.40 7.16 -3.56
CA THR A 32 5.42 8.25 -2.58
C THR A 32 4.01 8.64 -2.17
N PHE A 33 3.88 9.02 -0.91
CA PHE A 33 2.63 9.44 -0.28
C PHE A 33 2.81 10.79 0.40
N LEU A 34 1.71 11.51 0.52
CA LEU A 34 1.60 12.72 1.35
C LEU A 34 0.66 12.41 2.51
N PHE A 35 0.94 13.01 3.66
CA PHE A 35 0.08 12.91 4.83
C PHE A 35 -0.22 14.31 5.38
N ASP A 36 -1.45 14.78 5.18
CA ASP A 36 -1.96 16.04 5.73
C ASP A 36 -3.31 15.78 6.41
N GLY A 37 -3.28 14.99 7.49
CA GLY A 37 -4.46 14.43 8.14
C GLY A 37 -5.10 13.25 7.41
N GLU A 38 -4.85 13.12 6.11
CA GLU A 38 -5.17 11.92 5.32
C GLU A 38 -3.95 11.51 4.50
N LEU A 39 -3.65 10.21 4.51
CA LEU A 39 -2.73 9.55 3.61
C LEU A 39 -3.27 9.58 2.18
N THR A 40 -2.51 10.21 1.29
CA THR A 40 -2.84 10.33 -0.13
C THR A 40 -1.68 9.87 -0.98
N PHE A 41 -2.01 9.21 -2.09
CA PHE A 41 -1.01 8.77 -3.05
C PHE A 41 -0.50 9.94 -3.89
N SER A 42 0.82 10.06 -4.01
CA SER A 42 1.46 11.13 -4.74
C SER A 42 2.00 10.63 -6.09
N HIS A 43 3.07 9.82 -6.08
CA HIS A 43 3.77 9.41 -7.30
C HIS A 43 4.22 7.95 -7.30
N PHE A 44 4.41 7.42 -8.51
CA PHE A 44 5.16 6.21 -8.77
C PHE A 44 6.63 6.57 -8.99
N MET A 45 7.53 5.77 -8.41
CA MET A 45 8.95 5.82 -8.68
C MET A 45 9.33 4.60 -9.53
N MET A 46 9.90 4.88 -10.70
CA MET A 46 10.47 3.85 -11.55
C MET A 46 11.89 3.58 -11.11
N THR A 47 12.29 2.31 -11.15
CA THR A 47 13.70 1.97 -11.11
C THR A 47 14.18 1.41 -12.44
N GLY A 48 15.45 1.68 -12.71
CA GLY A 48 16.15 1.20 -13.87
C GLY A 48 16.37 -0.31 -13.89
N SER A 49 17.20 -0.74 -14.84
CA SER A 49 17.67 -2.14 -14.83
C SER A 49 18.59 -2.41 -13.63
N ARG A 50 18.72 -3.66 -13.18
CA ARG A 50 19.67 -4.03 -12.11
C ARG A 50 21.12 -3.55 -12.37
N TRP A 51 21.50 -3.45 -13.65
CA TRP A 51 22.82 -2.94 -14.03
C TRP A 51 22.94 -1.43 -13.85
N GLU A 52 21.87 -0.70 -14.10
CA GLU A 52 21.78 0.75 -13.89
C GLU A 52 21.83 1.08 -12.39
N GLU A 53 21.00 0.40 -11.59
CA GLU A 53 21.01 0.51 -10.12
C GLU A 53 22.40 0.22 -9.53
N LEU A 54 23.13 -0.77 -10.08
CA LEU A 54 24.50 -1.09 -9.66
C LEU A 54 25.50 0.03 -10.00
N LEU A 55 25.38 0.63 -11.19
CA LEU A 55 26.27 1.72 -11.61
C LEU A 55 26.01 2.99 -10.78
N GLU A 56 24.75 3.26 -10.45
CA GLU A 56 24.35 4.34 -9.54
C GLU A 56 24.86 4.11 -8.12
N ALA A 57 24.73 2.88 -7.59
CA ALA A 57 25.26 2.53 -6.27
C ALA A 57 26.79 2.70 -6.17
N LEU A 58 27.52 2.51 -7.27
CA LEU A 58 28.96 2.75 -7.38
C LEU A 58 29.31 4.22 -7.70
N LYS A 59 28.32 5.11 -7.80
CA LYS A 59 28.45 6.52 -8.22
C LYS A 59 29.13 6.69 -9.60
N LEU A 60 29.03 5.66 -10.45
CA LEU A 60 29.55 5.66 -11.81
C LEU A 60 28.56 6.29 -12.81
N ARG A 61 27.30 6.43 -12.39
CA ARG A 61 26.24 7.09 -13.15
C ARG A 61 25.34 7.90 -12.19
N PRO A 62 24.85 9.09 -12.58
CA PRO A 62 23.88 9.84 -11.77
C PRO A 62 22.56 9.09 -11.67
N ASP A 63 21.88 9.23 -10.53
CA ASP A 63 20.56 8.68 -10.27
C ASP A 63 19.52 9.43 -11.11
N HIS A 64 18.92 8.73 -12.06
CA HIS A 64 17.88 9.26 -12.93
C HIS A 64 16.60 8.43 -12.83
N ASP A 65 16.23 8.06 -11.60
CA ASP A 65 14.94 7.41 -11.37
C ASP A 65 13.80 8.31 -11.87
N ALA A 66 13.01 7.79 -12.80
CA ALA A 66 11.87 8.53 -13.35
C ALA A 66 10.68 8.47 -12.38
N VAL A 67 10.01 9.59 -12.19
CA VAL A 67 8.86 9.75 -11.30
C VAL A 67 7.64 10.16 -12.12
N PHE A 68 6.48 9.60 -11.80
CA PHE A 68 5.25 9.96 -12.49
C PHE A 68 3.98 9.86 -11.65
N SER A 69 2.99 10.69 -11.97
CA SER A 69 1.68 10.73 -11.32
C SER A 69 0.73 9.67 -11.90
N SER A 70 -0.24 9.21 -11.10
CA SER A 70 -1.31 8.31 -11.55
C SER A 70 -2.16 8.89 -12.69
N THR A 71 -2.14 10.21 -12.89
CA THR A 71 -2.89 10.91 -13.95
C THR A 71 -2.43 10.56 -15.37
N ILE A 72 -1.18 10.11 -15.54
CA ILE A 72 -0.64 9.72 -16.85
C ILE A 72 -0.77 8.22 -17.14
N ILE A 73 -1.31 7.44 -16.19
CA ILE A 73 -1.58 6.02 -16.40
C ILE A 73 -2.80 5.87 -17.31
N LYS A 74 -2.58 5.22 -18.46
CA LYS A 74 -3.63 4.86 -19.41
C LYS A 74 -4.35 3.57 -19.00
N LYS A 75 -3.60 2.58 -18.55
CA LYS A 75 -4.12 1.24 -18.22
C LYS A 75 -3.15 0.49 -17.31
N VAL A 76 -3.68 -0.33 -16.40
CA VAL A 76 -2.93 -1.33 -15.63
C VAL A 76 -3.40 -2.73 -16.01
N ASP A 77 -2.48 -3.59 -16.45
CA ASP A 77 -2.71 -5.01 -16.70
C ASP A 77 -1.51 -5.85 -16.20
N THR A 78 -1.00 -6.78 -17.01
CA THR A 78 0.32 -7.38 -16.80
C THR A 78 1.42 -6.33 -16.69
N HIS A 79 1.23 -5.16 -17.30
CA HIS A 79 2.13 -4.00 -17.28
C HIS A 79 1.36 -2.73 -16.90
N ILE A 80 2.09 -1.66 -16.59
CA ILE A 80 1.54 -0.31 -16.43
C ILE A 80 1.80 0.46 -17.71
N HIS A 81 0.75 0.92 -18.38
CA HIS A 81 0.83 1.63 -19.65
C HIS A 81 0.60 3.11 -19.43
N LEU A 82 1.54 3.95 -19.87
CA LEU A 82 1.46 5.40 -19.76
C LEU A 82 0.90 6.03 -21.04
N ASN A 83 0.28 7.20 -20.91
CA ASN A 83 -0.17 8.01 -22.05
C ASN A 83 0.92 8.97 -22.58
N THR A 84 2.14 8.90 -22.05
CA THR A 84 3.27 9.76 -22.38
C THR A 84 4.51 8.95 -22.77
N THR A 85 5.58 9.63 -23.23
CA THR A 85 6.87 9.02 -23.60
C THR A 85 7.89 9.12 -22.46
N ALA A 86 8.92 8.26 -22.47
CA ALA A 86 9.99 8.26 -21.45
C ALA A 86 10.63 9.63 -21.23
N ASN A 87 10.88 10.38 -22.31
CA ASN A 87 11.55 11.68 -22.28
C ASN A 87 10.71 12.79 -21.66
N SER A 88 9.44 12.52 -21.37
CA SER A 88 8.50 13.47 -20.78
C SER A 88 8.21 13.18 -19.30
N LEU A 89 8.87 12.16 -18.73
CA LEU A 89 8.78 11.86 -17.31
C LEU A 89 9.67 12.81 -16.52
N MET A 90 9.23 13.16 -15.33
CA MET A 90 10.06 13.91 -14.38
C MET A 90 11.13 12.98 -13.82
N THR A 91 12.29 13.52 -13.48
CA THR A 91 13.33 12.79 -12.74
C THR A 91 13.15 12.97 -11.23
N ALA A 92 13.69 12.05 -10.43
CA ALA A 92 13.70 12.13 -8.98
C ALA A 92 14.41 13.40 -8.48
N GLU A 93 15.47 13.85 -9.17
CA GLU A 93 16.17 15.10 -8.84
C GLU A 93 15.28 16.33 -9.05
N GLU A 94 14.58 16.41 -10.19
CA GLU A 94 13.61 17.47 -10.46
C GLU A 94 12.46 17.44 -9.45
N ARG A 95 12.09 16.25 -8.94
CA ARG A 95 11.04 16.10 -7.92
C ARG A 95 11.51 16.49 -6.52
N ALA A 96 12.74 16.14 -6.13
CA ALA A 96 13.27 16.44 -4.80
C ALA A 96 13.32 17.94 -4.52
N GLN A 97 13.39 18.77 -5.56
CA GLN A 97 13.25 20.23 -5.44
C GLN A 97 11.83 20.70 -5.08
N VAL A 98 10.83 19.81 -5.08
CA VAL A 98 9.40 20.15 -5.06
C VAL A 98 8.67 19.64 -3.81
N SER A 99 9.18 18.67 -3.05
CA SER A 99 8.48 18.19 -1.84
C SER A 99 9.41 17.46 -0.85
N GLU A 100 9.67 18.09 0.30
CA GLU A 100 10.39 17.46 1.43
C GLU A 100 9.46 16.58 2.31
N ASP A 101 8.14 16.73 2.16
CA ASP A 101 7.12 16.09 3.00
C ASP A 101 6.59 14.74 2.44
N GLU A 102 7.19 14.24 1.35
CA GLU A 102 6.79 12.96 0.77
C GLU A 102 7.38 11.77 1.54
N ILE A 103 6.52 10.80 1.86
CA ILE A 103 6.88 9.56 2.55
C ILE A 103 7.02 8.46 1.49
N ARG A 104 8.16 7.75 1.46
CA ARG A 104 8.32 6.61 0.54
C ARG A 104 7.59 5.39 1.07
N PHE A 105 7.03 4.59 0.17
CA PHE A 105 6.42 3.31 0.53
C PHE A 105 7.43 2.39 1.23
N SER A 106 8.67 2.32 0.75
CA SER A 106 9.71 1.52 1.39
C SER A 106 10.03 1.93 2.84
N GLU A 107 9.86 3.21 3.18
CA GLU A 107 9.99 3.72 4.55
C GLU A 107 8.74 3.38 5.36
N LEU A 108 7.56 3.59 4.78
CA LEU A 108 6.27 3.31 5.40
C LEU A 108 6.07 1.81 5.70
N GLU A 109 6.54 0.92 4.81
CA GLU A 109 6.45 -0.57 4.90
C GLU A 109 7.23 -1.17 6.08
N ALA A 110 7.83 -0.33 6.91
CA ALA A 110 8.64 -0.76 8.03
C ALA A 110 8.20 -0.17 9.37
N LEU A 111 7.25 0.76 9.37
CA LEU A 111 6.88 1.50 10.57
C LEU A 111 6.01 0.67 11.50
N ASP A 112 6.34 0.75 12.79
CA ASP A 112 5.47 0.24 13.85
C ASP A 112 4.20 1.09 13.90
N ILE A 113 3.06 0.41 14.10
CA ILE A 113 1.77 1.04 14.30
C ILE A 113 1.45 0.97 15.78
N ILE A 114 1.18 2.12 16.38
CA ILE A 114 0.82 2.27 17.79
C ILE A 114 -0.52 2.97 17.91
N ASP A 115 -1.28 2.61 18.94
CA ASP A 115 -2.57 3.22 19.23
C ASP A 115 -2.44 4.56 19.97
N LYS A 116 -3.57 5.19 20.29
CA LYS A 116 -3.61 6.46 21.05
C LYS A 116 -3.03 6.36 22.46
N ASP A 117 -2.97 5.15 23.02
CA ASP A 117 -2.47 4.85 24.37
C ASP A 117 -0.99 4.35 24.34
N ASN A 118 -0.33 4.44 23.18
CA ASN A 118 1.02 3.94 22.89
C ASN A 118 1.19 2.41 22.97
N ALA A 119 0.10 1.65 22.91
CA ALA A 119 0.18 0.20 22.77
C ALA A 119 0.48 -0.18 21.31
N LYS A 120 1.38 -1.16 21.12
CA LYS A 120 1.72 -1.67 19.80
C LYS A 120 0.53 -2.43 19.20
N VAL A 121 0.12 -1.99 18.02
CA VAL A 121 -0.95 -2.57 17.21
C VAL A 121 -0.38 -3.61 16.24
N GLY A 122 0.67 -3.24 15.52
CA GLY A 122 1.31 -4.10 14.52
C GLY A 122 2.39 -3.34 13.77
N ARG A 123 2.56 -3.68 12.49
CA ARG A 123 3.47 -3.01 11.57
C ARG A 123 2.75 -2.75 10.24
N ALA A 124 3.04 -1.64 9.59
CA ALA A 124 2.60 -1.43 8.22
C ALA A 124 3.32 -2.42 7.29
N ILE A 125 2.56 -3.20 6.52
CA ILE A 125 3.11 -4.19 5.58
C ILE A 125 2.81 -3.86 4.13
N ASP A 126 1.80 -3.05 3.85
CA ASP A 126 1.44 -2.64 2.50
C ASP A 126 0.54 -1.40 2.56
N VAL A 127 0.25 -0.84 1.40
CA VAL A 127 -0.76 0.21 1.24
C VAL A 127 -1.81 -0.30 0.27
N ASP A 128 -3.07 -0.17 0.69
CA ASP A 128 -4.24 -0.56 -0.05
C ASP A 128 -4.90 0.63 -0.75
N PHE A 129 -5.33 0.42 -1.98
CA PHE A 129 -6.06 1.37 -2.80
C PHE A 129 -7.45 0.82 -3.11
N ASP A 130 -8.47 1.54 -2.65
CA ASP A 130 -9.85 1.19 -2.94
C ASP A 130 -10.29 1.74 -4.31
N VAL A 131 -11.42 1.24 -4.82
CA VAL A 131 -11.99 1.67 -6.11
C VAL A 131 -12.42 3.13 -6.13
N ASP A 132 -12.72 3.70 -4.96
CA ASP A 132 -13.09 5.12 -4.81
C ASP A 132 -11.85 6.03 -4.66
N GLY A 133 -10.65 5.47 -4.71
CA GLY A 133 -9.39 6.20 -4.60
C GLY A 133 -8.91 6.44 -3.17
N ARG A 134 -9.63 5.95 -2.15
CA ARG A 134 -9.14 5.99 -0.76
C ARG A 134 -7.89 5.12 -0.62
N VAL A 135 -6.96 5.63 0.17
CA VAL A 135 -5.72 4.95 0.53
C VAL A 135 -5.84 4.47 1.96
N SER A 136 -5.42 3.25 2.25
CA SER A 136 -5.44 2.68 3.60
C SER A 136 -4.16 1.89 3.85
N ILE A 137 -3.79 1.68 5.11
CA ILE A 137 -2.60 0.90 5.46
C ILE A 137 -3.00 -0.54 5.76
N ILE A 138 -2.30 -1.51 5.16
CA ILE A 138 -2.43 -2.92 5.54
C ILE A 138 -1.51 -3.19 6.72
N VAL A 139 -2.08 -3.77 7.78
CA VAL A 139 -1.38 -4.07 9.03
C VAL A 139 -1.06 -5.56 9.10
N GLY A 140 0.19 -5.86 9.43
CA GLY A 140 0.64 -7.22 9.70
C GLY A 140 1.39 -7.33 11.02
N GLY A 141 1.45 -8.56 11.55
CA GLY A 141 2.12 -8.87 12.81
C GLY A 141 1.40 -8.36 14.06
N GLY A 142 1.97 -8.70 15.22
CA GLY A 142 1.52 -8.22 16.52
C GLY A 142 0.20 -8.86 16.98
N PHE A 143 -0.62 -8.09 17.69
CA PHE A 143 -1.83 -8.64 18.34
C PHE A 143 -2.89 -9.10 17.33
N ILE A 144 -2.88 -8.51 16.14
CA ILE A 144 -3.79 -8.81 15.05
C ILE A 144 -3.59 -10.26 14.61
N GLU A 145 -2.34 -10.66 14.37
CA GLU A 145 -2.00 -12.02 13.95
C GLU A 145 -2.33 -13.02 15.05
N GLU A 146 -2.00 -12.69 16.31
CA GLU A 146 -2.34 -13.50 17.49
C GLU A 146 -3.86 -13.77 17.58
N LYS A 147 -4.69 -12.76 17.26
CA LYS A 147 -6.16 -12.90 17.31
C LYS A 147 -6.70 -13.74 16.17
N LEU A 148 -6.23 -13.51 14.94
CA LEU A 148 -6.60 -14.31 13.78
C LEU A 148 -6.27 -15.78 14.02
N GLU A 149 -5.08 -16.07 14.55
CA GLU A 149 -4.69 -17.42 14.94
C GLU A 149 -5.60 -18.01 16.04
N ALA A 150 -5.94 -17.24 17.07
CA ALA A 150 -6.79 -17.69 18.17
C ALA A 150 -8.20 -18.12 17.72
N ILE A 151 -8.73 -17.51 16.66
CA ILE A 151 -10.04 -17.89 16.07
C ILE A 151 -9.92 -18.93 14.95
N GLY A 152 -8.71 -19.46 14.70
CA GLY A 152 -8.46 -20.47 13.66
C GLY A 152 -8.46 -19.92 12.23
N VAL A 153 -8.38 -18.60 12.07
CA VAL A 153 -8.27 -17.92 10.78
C VAL A 153 -6.79 -17.67 10.52
N LYS A 154 -6.16 -18.50 9.69
CA LYS A 154 -4.73 -18.37 9.34
C LYS A 154 -4.53 -17.57 8.05
N GLU A 155 -3.50 -16.72 8.09
CA GLU A 155 -2.62 -16.23 7.00
C GLU A 155 -3.21 -15.47 5.79
N ASP A 156 -4.53 -15.47 5.54
CA ASP A 156 -5.11 -14.88 4.31
C ASP A 156 -6.04 -13.67 4.53
N VAL A 157 -6.09 -13.11 5.75
CA VAL A 157 -6.89 -11.91 6.06
C VAL A 157 -5.98 -10.70 6.21
N ASP A 158 -6.12 -9.75 5.29
CA ASP A 158 -5.44 -8.46 5.36
C ASP A 158 -6.29 -7.50 6.22
N ILE A 159 -5.74 -7.04 7.35
CA ILE A 159 -6.39 -6.01 8.16
C ILE A 159 -6.06 -4.64 7.59
N ILE A 160 -7.11 -3.90 7.24
CA ILE A 160 -7.00 -2.58 6.64
C ILE A 160 -7.32 -1.53 7.71
N VAL A 161 -6.37 -0.63 7.94
CA VAL A 161 -6.53 0.57 8.77
C VAL A 161 -6.80 1.75 7.84
N PRO A 162 -8.00 2.33 7.88
CA PRO A 162 -8.36 3.51 7.09
C PRO A 162 -7.46 4.71 7.38
N SER A 163 -7.31 5.59 6.39
CA SER A 163 -6.46 6.79 6.51
C SER A 163 -6.92 7.76 7.61
N ASP A 164 -8.22 7.87 7.85
CA ASP A 164 -8.82 8.82 8.80
C ASP A 164 -8.64 8.44 10.29
N VAL A 165 -8.31 7.18 10.57
CA VAL A 165 -7.92 6.77 11.92
C VAL A 165 -6.43 6.98 12.19
N ILE A 166 -5.63 7.39 11.20
CA ILE A 166 -4.23 7.74 11.37
C ILE A 166 -4.13 9.18 11.87
N ALA A 167 -3.52 9.37 13.03
CA ALA A 167 -3.31 10.69 13.63
C ALA A 167 -2.01 11.35 13.14
N SER A 168 -0.93 10.57 12.99
CA SER A 168 0.34 11.05 12.45
C SER A 168 1.21 9.92 11.90
N ILE A 169 2.13 10.28 11.00
CA ILE A 169 3.15 9.39 10.46
C ILE A 169 4.51 10.08 10.63
N GLU A 170 5.33 9.54 11.53
CA GLU A 170 6.70 9.98 11.81
C GLU A 170 7.60 8.72 11.86
N ASP A 171 8.39 8.54 12.93
CA ASP A 171 9.13 7.29 13.20
C ASP A 171 8.19 6.08 13.46
N THR A 172 6.91 6.34 13.71
CA THR A 172 5.84 5.36 13.91
C THR A 172 4.55 5.90 13.32
N ILE A 173 3.61 5.01 12.99
CA ILE A 173 2.25 5.40 12.62
C ILE A 173 1.41 5.41 13.89
N ARG A 174 0.89 6.58 14.26
CA ARG A 174 0.04 6.75 15.44
C ARG A 174 -1.43 6.75 15.04
N LEU A 175 -2.24 5.94 15.71
CA LEU A 175 -3.68 5.90 15.51
C LEU A 175 -4.41 6.83 16.48
N SER A 176 -5.56 7.35 16.06
CA SER A 176 -6.46 8.17 16.90
C SER A 176 -7.38 7.35 17.81
N VAL A 177 -7.30 6.02 17.71
CA VAL A 177 -8.15 5.03 18.38
C VAL A 177 -7.29 4.10 19.24
N SER A 178 -7.87 3.43 20.24
CA SER A 178 -7.16 2.44 21.06
C SER A 178 -7.13 1.06 20.40
N LYS A 179 -6.20 0.23 20.85
CA LYS A 179 -6.12 -1.21 20.53
C LYS A 179 -7.39 -1.95 20.93
N ASP A 180 -8.03 -1.58 22.03
CA ASP A 180 -9.28 -2.21 22.48
C ASP A 180 -10.48 -1.83 21.58
N GLU A 181 -10.49 -0.60 21.06
CA GLU A 181 -11.46 -0.16 20.05
C GLU A 181 -11.23 -0.91 18.71
N LEU A 182 -9.97 -1.12 18.33
CA LEU A 182 -9.58 -1.98 17.21
C LEU A 182 -10.05 -3.41 17.38
N ASP A 183 -9.82 -3.96 18.57
CA ASP A 183 -10.19 -5.32 18.90
C ASP A 183 -11.69 -5.56 18.79
N THR A 184 -12.49 -4.74 19.46
CA THR A 184 -13.96 -4.89 19.51
C THR A 184 -14.57 -4.88 18.11
N THR A 185 -14.05 -3.99 17.25
CA THR A 185 -14.51 -3.86 15.88
C THR A 185 -14.12 -5.06 15.04
N LEU A 186 -12.86 -5.51 15.18
CA LEU A 186 -12.35 -6.66 14.46
C LEU A 186 -13.10 -7.94 14.85
N ASP A 187 -13.34 -8.16 16.13
CA ASP A 187 -14.10 -9.29 16.66
C ASP A 187 -15.51 -9.37 16.07
N GLY A 188 -16.19 -8.22 15.91
CA GLY A 188 -17.50 -8.13 15.27
C GLY A 188 -17.44 -8.58 13.81
N VAL A 189 -16.54 -7.99 13.03
CA VAL A 189 -16.41 -8.28 11.59
C VAL A 189 -15.97 -9.73 11.36
N LEU A 190 -15.01 -10.23 12.15
CA LEU A 190 -14.54 -11.61 12.04
C LEU A 190 -15.64 -12.61 12.41
N ARG A 191 -16.46 -12.36 13.43
CA ARG A 191 -17.58 -13.26 13.77
C ARG A 191 -18.65 -13.30 12.67
N GLU A 192 -18.97 -12.15 12.09
CA GLU A 192 -19.95 -12.07 11.00
C GLU A 192 -19.44 -12.77 9.73
N ARG A 193 -18.16 -12.60 9.40
CA ARG A 193 -17.55 -13.12 8.18
C ARG A 193 -16.83 -14.45 8.33
N ALA A 194 -16.72 -15.01 9.54
CA ALA A 194 -16.00 -16.26 9.79
C ALA A 194 -16.50 -17.41 8.91
N MET A 195 -17.81 -17.52 8.70
CA MET A 195 -18.38 -18.56 7.82
C MET A 195 -18.05 -18.31 6.35
N GLU A 196 -18.07 -17.06 5.90
CA GLU A 196 -17.71 -16.70 4.52
C GLU A 196 -16.23 -16.97 4.25
N ILE A 197 -15.34 -16.50 5.14
CA ILE A 197 -13.90 -16.74 5.11
C ILE A 197 -13.61 -18.25 5.06
N ARG A 198 -14.29 -19.04 5.91
CA ARG A 198 -14.09 -20.49 5.94
C ARG A 198 -14.55 -21.17 4.65
N ASN A 199 -15.70 -20.77 4.11
CA ASN A 199 -16.24 -21.32 2.86
C ASN A 199 -15.38 -20.92 1.64
N ALA A 200 -14.92 -19.68 1.57
CA ALA A 200 -14.02 -19.19 0.54
C ALA A 200 -12.69 -19.96 0.54
N ARG A 201 -12.18 -20.29 1.73
CA ARG A 201 -11.00 -21.16 1.88
C ARG A 201 -11.24 -22.57 1.34
N GLU A 202 -12.34 -23.22 1.75
CA GLU A 202 -12.68 -24.57 1.27
C GLU A 202 -12.77 -24.59 -0.28
N ALA A 203 -13.33 -23.55 -0.88
CA ALA A 203 -13.36 -23.35 -2.33
C ALA A 203 -11.96 -23.10 -2.94
N ALA A 204 -11.12 -22.28 -2.30
CA ALA A 204 -9.77 -21.96 -2.75
C ALA A 204 -8.83 -23.17 -2.72
N THR A 205 -8.95 -24.05 -1.71
CA THR A 205 -8.24 -25.35 -1.67
C THR A 205 -8.59 -26.26 -2.85
N THR A 206 -9.74 -26.04 -3.50
CA THR A 206 -10.17 -26.80 -4.68
C THR A 206 -9.64 -26.21 -5.99
N HIS A 207 -9.25 -24.92 -6.00
CA HIS A 207 -8.90 -24.17 -7.22
C HIS A 207 -7.49 -23.56 -7.25
N ASN A 208 -6.65 -23.77 -6.25
CA ASN A 208 -5.23 -23.34 -6.24
C ASN A 208 -5.03 -21.83 -6.53
N LYS A 209 -6.01 -20.99 -6.18
CA LYS A 209 -5.92 -19.54 -6.31
C LYS A 209 -6.21 -18.91 -4.94
N PRO A 210 -5.22 -18.27 -4.27
CA PRO A 210 -5.47 -17.59 -3.01
C PRO A 210 -6.36 -16.38 -3.27
N THR A 211 -7.51 -16.33 -2.61
CA THR A 211 -8.40 -15.16 -2.59
C THR A 211 -8.08 -14.41 -1.30
N ARG A 212 -7.43 -13.24 -1.40
CA ARG A 212 -7.18 -12.39 -0.23
C ARG A 212 -8.49 -11.72 0.18
N GLU A 213 -8.90 -11.89 1.43
CA GLU A 213 -10.08 -11.23 1.96
C GLU A 213 -9.68 -9.94 2.68
N ARG A 214 -10.35 -8.85 2.30
CA ARG A 214 -10.16 -7.53 2.86
C ARG A 214 -11.10 -7.34 4.03
N VAL A 215 -10.54 -7.23 5.23
CA VAL A 215 -11.31 -6.93 6.42
C VAL A 215 -11.06 -5.47 6.76
N TYR A 216 -12.02 -4.64 6.36
CA TYR A 216 -12.08 -3.28 6.83
C TYR A 216 -12.47 -3.33 8.29
N ALA A 217 -11.55 -2.85 9.07
CA ALA A 217 -11.84 -2.45 10.40
C ALA A 217 -12.90 -1.30 10.26
N PHE A 218 -14.16 -1.48 10.71
CA PHE A 218 -15.27 -0.52 10.52
C PHE A 218 -15.53 0.41 11.72
N TRP A 219 -15.15 1.69 11.65
CA TRP A 219 -15.18 2.59 12.80
C TRP A 219 -16.41 3.49 12.77
N PRO A 220 -17.29 3.47 13.79
CA PRO A 220 -18.33 4.48 13.90
C PRO A 220 -17.65 5.83 14.20
N TYR A 221 -17.68 6.74 13.22
CA TYR A 221 -17.33 8.13 13.44
C TYR A 221 -18.10 8.69 14.65
N SER A 222 -17.38 9.24 15.61
CA SER A 222 -17.91 10.42 16.31
C SER A 222 -17.77 11.58 15.34
N SER A 223 -18.86 11.91 14.65
CA SER A 223 -19.00 13.17 13.90
C SER A 223 -18.51 14.33 14.78
N LYS A 224 -17.39 14.96 14.39
CA LYS A 224 -17.02 16.29 14.87
C LYS A 224 -17.57 17.33 13.92
#